data_AF-A0A3N1B218-F1
#
_entry.id   AF-A0A3N1B218-F1
#
_cell.length_a   1.000
_cell.length_b   1.000
_cell.length_c   1.000
_cell.angle_alpha   90.00
_cell.angle_beta   90.00
_cell.angle_gamma   90.00
#
_symmetry.space_group_name_H-M   'P 1'
#
loop_
_entity.id
_entity.type
_entity.pdbx_description
1 polymer ?
#
loop_
_entity_poly.entity_id
_entity_poly.type
_entity_poly.pdbx_seq_one_letter_code
_entity_poly.pdbx_strand_id
1 'polypeptide(L)'
;MPNITVDFSKVQSVNEQLNSAVTQTVPRLEDLLTAVSQLLTSDGGLWLQKSSPTLSGQYQTFNTELTAAIESIRSFAQQFHNITVQLSTMDEQIATSSSSA
;
A
#
# COMPACT_ATOMS: atom_id res chain seq x y z
N MET A 1 3.09 0.47 37.02
CA MET A 1 2.88 -0.36 35.81
C MET A 1 3.54 0.34 34.65
N PRO A 2 4.56 -0.22 33.98
CA PRO A 2 4.73 0.08 32.58
C PRO A 2 4.05 -1.06 31.82
N ASN A 3 2.75 -0.92 31.52
CA ASN A 3 2.01 -1.89 30.70
C ASN A 3 2.29 -1.70 29.19
N ILE A 4 3.24 -0.83 28.83
CA ILE A 4 3.57 -0.48 27.46
C ILE A 4 5.06 -0.78 27.24
N THR A 5 5.33 -1.73 26.35
CA THR A 5 6.67 -2.03 25.83
C THR A 5 6.56 -2.01 24.31
N VAL A 6 7.33 -1.14 23.66
CA VAL A 6 7.33 -0.99 22.19
C VAL A 6 8.62 -1.57 21.63
N ASP A 7 8.49 -2.51 20.71
CA ASP A 7 9.62 -3.01 19.92
C ASP A 7 9.65 -2.26 18.59
N PHE A 8 10.36 -1.14 18.57
CA PHE A 8 10.49 -0.26 17.42
C PHE A 8 11.00 -0.99 16.17
N SER A 9 11.90 -1.97 16.36
CA SER A 9 12.47 -2.75 15.27
C SER A 9 11.43 -3.66 14.59
N LYS A 10 10.56 -4.30 15.39
CA LYS A 10 9.46 -5.12 14.85
C LYS A 10 8.43 -4.29 14.12
N VAL A 11 8.06 -3.12 14.65
CA VAL A 11 7.11 -2.23 13.97
C VAL A 11 7.68 -1.73 12.65
N GLN A 12 8.96 -1.34 12.63
CA GLN A 12 9.64 -0.95 11.40
C GLN A 12 9.68 -2.09 10.38
N SER A 13 10.02 -3.32 10.81
CA SER A 13 10.06 -4.48 9.92
C SER A 13 8.72 -4.77 9.26
N VAL A 14 7.61 -4.71 10.00
CA VAL A 14 6.27 -4.89 9.44
C VAL A 14 5.92 -3.75 8.47
N ASN A 15 6.24 -2.50 8.82
CA ASN A 15 6.01 -1.35 7.94
C ASN A 15 6.76 -1.50 6.60
N GLU A 16 8.01 -1.97 6.63
CA GLU A 16 8.80 -2.26 5.43
C GLU A 16 8.17 -3.38 4.58
N GLN A 17 7.70 -4.45 5.21
CA GLN A 17 7.00 -5.55 4.51
C GLN A 17 5.72 -5.06 3.82
N LEU A 18 4.91 -4.25 4.50
CA LEU A 18 3.69 -3.66 3.94
C LEU A 18 4.00 -2.76 2.74
N ASN A 19 4.98 -1.87 2.85
CA ASN A 19 5.38 -0.99 1.74
C ASN A 19 5.96 -1.78 0.56
N SER A 20 6.73 -2.83 0.83
CA SER A 20 7.28 -3.72 -0.19
C SER A 20 6.17 -4.45 -0.95
N ALA A 21 5.16 -4.96 -0.24
CA ALA A 21 4.01 -5.62 -0.87
C ALA A 21 3.26 -4.69 -1.82
N VAL A 22 3.03 -3.43 -1.43
CA VAL A 22 2.40 -2.42 -2.30
C VAL A 22 3.28 -2.14 -3.53
N THR A 23 4.56 -1.88 -3.31
CA THR A 23 5.53 -1.54 -4.37
C THR A 23 5.69 -2.65 -5.40
N GLN A 24 5.55 -3.91 -4.99
CA GLN A 24 5.63 -5.06 -5.91
C GLN A 24 4.30 -5.37 -6.59
N THR A 25 3.17 -5.14 -5.93
CA THR A 25 1.87 -5.60 -6.42
C THR A 25 1.23 -4.60 -7.37
N VAL A 26 1.28 -3.29 -7.05
CA VAL A 26 0.65 -2.26 -7.88
C VAL A 26 1.18 -2.26 -9.33
N PRO A 27 2.51 -2.27 -9.58
CA PRO A 27 3.02 -2.31 -10.96
C PRO A 27 2.57 -3.56 -11.73
N ARG A 28 2.50 -4.71 -11.04
CA ARG A 28 2.02 -5.96 -11.67
C ARG A 28 0.55 -5.87 -12.07
N LEU A 29 -0.28 -5.16 -11.30
CA LEU A 29 -1.68 -4.92 -11.66
C LEU A 29 -1.80 -3.98 -12.86
N GLU A 30 -0.96 -2.95 -12.94
CA GLU A 30 -0.90 -2.03 -14.08
C GLU A 30 -0.41 -2.74 -15.36
N ASP A 31 0.59 -3.62 -15.24
CA ASP A 31 1.07 -4.46 -16.35
C ASP A 31 -0.04 -5.36 -16.87
N LEU A 32 -0.80 -6.00 -15.97
CA LEU A 32 -1.94 -6.85 -16.34
C LEU A 32 -3.09 -6.05 -16.95
N LEU A 33 -3.36 -4.83 -16.45
CA LEU A 33 -4.30 -3.90 -17.08
C LEU A 33 -3.93 -3.65 -18.53
N THR A 34 -2.67 -3.28 -18.76
CA THR A 34 -2.14 -3.01 -20.09
C THR A 34 -2.27 -4.23 -21.00
N ALA A 35 -1.86 -5.41 -20.53
CA ALA A 35 -1.93 -6.65 -21.29
C ALA A 35 -3.37 -7.02 -21.68
N VAL A 36 -4.32 -6.91 -20.73
CA VAL A 36 -5.73 -7.18 -21.01
C VAL A 36 -6.32 -6.16 -21.97
N SER A 37 -6.02 -4.86 -21.80
CA SER A 37 -6.47 -3.83 -22.73
C SER A 37 -5.95 -4.06 -24.14
N GLN A 38 -4.68 -4.48 -24.30
CA GLN A 38 -4.10 -4.83 -25.60
C GLN A 38 -4.79 -6.03 -26.25
N LEU A 39 -5.09 -7.09 -25.47
CA LEU A 39 -5.81 -8.27 -25.96
C LEU A 39 -7.18 -7.93 -26.55
N LEU A 40 -7.85 -6.90 -26.00
CA LEU A 40 -9.21 -6.51 -26.38
C LEU A 40 -9.27 -5.49 -27.55
N THR A 41 -8.13 -5.14 -28.16
CA THR A 41 -8.07 -4.27 -29.35
C THR A 41 -8.24 -5.04 -30.66
N SER A 42 -8.56 -4.35 -31.77
CA SER A 42 -8.74 -4.96 -33.10
C SER A 42 -7.52 -5.69 -33.64
N ASP A 43 -6.33 -5.24 -33.25
CA ASP A 43 -5.05 -5.84 -33.61
C ASP A 43 -4.54 -6.81 -32.52
N GLY A 44 -5.33 -7.01 -31.47
CA GLY A 44 -5.05 -7.89 -30.34
C GLY A 44 -5.45 -9.34 -30.56
N GLY A 45 -5.29 -10.15 -29.51
CA GLY A 45 -5.54 -11.60 -29.54
C GLY A 45 -6.97 -12.03 -29.23
N LEU A 46 -7.84 -11.13 -28.75
CA LEU A 46 -9.21 -11.45 -28.30
C LEU A 46 -10.19 -10.30 -28.61
N TRP A 47 -10.20 -9.84 -29.86
CA TRP A 47 -11.14 -8.80 -30.25
C TRP A 47 -12.55 -9.35 -30.45
N LEU A 48 -13.47 -8.90 -29.61
CA LEU A 48 -14.90 -9.12 -29.73
C LEU A 48 -15.54 -7.76 -29.99
N GLN A 49 -15.72 -7.39 -31.27
CA GLN A 49 -16.10 -6.04 -31.71
C GLN A 49 -17.24 -5.38 -30.89
N LYS A 50 -18.23 -6.16 -30.45
CA LYS A 50 -19.36 -5.65 -29.66
C LYS A 50 -19.09 -5.58 -28.15
N SER A 51 -18.35 -6.53 -27.58
CA SER A 51 -18.19 -6.69 -26.13
C SER A 51 -16.85 -6.23 -25.59
N SER A 52 -15.79 -6.21 -26.39
CA SER A 52 -14.45 -5.75 -25.99
C SER A 52 -14.44 -4.35 -25.36
N PRO A 53 -15.18 -3.34 -25.86
CA PRO A 53 -15.22 -2.03 -25.21
C PRO A 53 -15.78 -2.10 -23.78
N THR A 54 -16.87 -2.86 -23.58
CA THR A 54 -17.48 -3.05 -22.25
C THR A 54 -16.57 -3.85 -21.32
N LEU A 55 -15.96 -4.93 -21.82
CA LEU A 55 -15.02 -5.76 -21.04
C LEU A 55 -13.78 -4.96 -20.61
N SER A 56 -13.23 -4.13 -21.50
CA SER A 56 -12.09 -3.25 -21.18
C SER A 56 -12.47 -2.25 -20.09
N GLY A 57 -13.66 -1.63 -20.19
CA GLY A 57 -14.15 -0.70 -19.17
C GLY A 57 -14.35 -1.38 -17.80
N GLN A 58 -14.97 -2.56 -17.78
CA GLN A 58 -15.17 -3.34 -16.55
C GLN A 58 -13.83 -3.70 -15.89
N TYR A 59 -12.84 -4.13 -16.68
CA TYR A 59 -11.54 -4.49 -16.14
C TYR A 59 -10.76 -3.26 -15.65
N GLN A 60 -10.88 -2.11 -16.31
CA GLN A 60 -10.30 -0.86 -15.85
C GLN A 60 -10.88 -0.42 -14.50
N THR A 61 -12.20 -0.48 -14.33
CA THR A 61 -12.85 -0.20 -13.04
C THR A 61 -12.36 -1.15 -11.96
N PHE A 62 -12.38 -2.46 -12.24
CA PHE A 62 -11.88 -3.48 -11.31
C PHE A 62 -10.43 -3.22 -10.89
N ASN A 63 -9.54 -2.94 -11.84
CA ASN A 63 -8.13 -2.67 -11.56
C ASN A 63 -7.95 -1.40 -10.73
N THR A 64 -8.73 -0.35 -11.01
CA THR A 64 -8.72 0.91 -10.24
C THR A 64 -9.12 0.66 -8.79
N GLU A 65 -10.23 -0.05 -8.56
CA GLU A 65 -10.71 -0.37 -7.21
C GLU A 65 -9.71 -1.24 -6.44
N LEU A 66 -9.14 -2.26 -7.11
CA LEU A 66 -8.15 -3.15 -6.50
C LEU A 66 -6.85 -2.41 -6.16
N THR A 67 -6.35 -1.57 -7.07
CA THR A 67 -5.15 -0.76 -6.85
C THR A 67 -5.36 0.20 -5.68
N ALA A 68 -6.50 0.90 -5.63
CA ALA A 68 -6.84 1.77 -4.50
C ALA A 68 -6.90 1.01 -3.15
N ALA A 69 -7.46 -0.20 -3.16
CA ALA A 69 -7.50 -1.04 -1.96
C ALA A 69 -6.08 -1.44 -1.51
N ILE A 70 -5.19 -1.79 -2.43
CA ILE A 70 -3.78 -2.12 -2.11
C ILE A 70 -3.03 -0.87 -1.64
N GLU A 71 -3.26 0.30 -2.24
CA GLU A 71 -2.65 1.53 -1.78
C GLU A 71 -3.04 1.90 -0.34
N SER A 72 -4.26 1.52 0.11
CA SER A 72 -4.68 1.71 1.50
C SER A 72 -3.76 1.00 2.52
N ILE A 73 -3.07 -0.07 2.10
CA ILE A 73 -2.05 -0.75 2.90
C ILE A 73 -0.90 0.21 3.26
N ARG A 74 -0.50 1.09 2.34
CA ARG A 74 0.52 2.12 2.59
C ARG A 74 0.06 3.09 3.68
N SER A 75 -1.22 3.45 3.69
CA SER A 75 -1.80 4.30 4.73
C SER A 75 -1.81 3.62 6.11
N PHE A 76 -2.08 2.32 6.19
CA PHE A 76 -1.94 1.57 7.45
C PHE A 76 -0.49 1.53 7.92
N ALA A 77 0.44 1.25 7.00
CA ALA A 77 1.87 1.20 7.28
C ALA A 77 2.39 2.54 7.86
N GLN A 78 1.98 3.66 7.26
CA GLN A 78 2.27 5.01 7.76
C GLN A 78 1.67 5.28 9.15
N GLN A 79 0.45 4.80 9.43
CA GLN A 79 -0.15 4.98 10.76
C GLN A 79 0.68 4.29 11.86
N PHE A 80 1.11 3.04 11.63
CA PHE A 80 1.97 2.33 12.59
C PHE A 80 3.32 3.04 12.79
N HIS A 81 3.91 3.55 11.70
CA HIS A 81 5.14 4.32 11.78
C HIS A 81 4.97 5.61 12.59
N ASN A 82 3.90 6.38 12.35
CA ASN A 82 3.65 7.64 13.03
C ASN A 82 3.42 7.44 14.54
N ILE A 83 2.66 6.41 14.92
CA ILE A 83 2.48 6.06 16.34
C ILE A 83 3.83 5.77 16.99
N THR A 84 4.68 5.02 16.29
CA THR A 84 6.02 4.65 16.76
C THR A 84 6.91 5.87 16.96
N VAL A 85 6.95 6.78 15.98
CA VAL A 85 7.71 8.04 16.08
C VAL A 85 7.21 8.91 17.24
N GLN A 86 5.89 9.05 17.39
CA GLN A 86 5.30 9.84 18.48
C GLN A 86 5.67 9.28 19.86
N LEU A 87 5.67 7.96 20.02
CA LEU A 87 6.07 7.31 21.27
C LEU A 87 7.56 7.52 21.57
N SER A 88 8.44 7.44 20.56
CA SER A 88 9.88 7.72 20.71
C SER A 88 10.13 9.16 21.14
N THR A 89 9.50 10.13 20.45
CA THR A 89 9.66 11.56 20.76
C THR A 89 9.16 11.88 22.17
N MET A 90 8.05 11.27 22.60
CA MET A 90 7.53 11.46 23.95
C MET A 90 8.49 10.94 25.03
N ASP A 91 9.09 9.77 24.80
CA ASP A 91 10.09 9.18 25.71
C ASP A 91 11.33 10.09 25.85
N GLU A 92 11.85 10.59 24.72
CA GLU A 92 12.99 11.53 24.70
C GLU A 92 12.68 12.84 25.44
N GLN A 93 11.47 13.38 25.30
CA GLN A 93 11.05 14.60 26.02
C GLN A 93 10.96 14.38 27.53
N ILE A 94 10.49 13.21 27.97
CA ILE A 94 10.45 12.85 29.39
C ILE A 94 11.87 12.67 29.94
N ALA A 95 12.75 11.99 29.20
CA ALA A 95 14.14 11.81 29.61
C ALA A 95 14.89 13.15 29.74
N THR A 96 14.73 14.04 28.77
CA THR A 96 15.37 15.37 28.79
C THR A 96 14.83 16.25 29.92
N SER A 97 13.52 16.34 30.09
CA SER A 97 12.91 17.12 31.18
C SER A 97 13.26 16.60 32.58
N SER A 98 13.34 15.28 32.76
CA SER A 98 13.73 14.66 34.04
C SER A 98 15.22 14.79 34.37
N SER A 99 16.08 14.89 33.36
CA SER A 99 17.52 15.16 33.54
C SER A 99 17.87 16.64 33.78
N SER A 100 16.89 17.54 33.62
CA SER A 100 17.05 19.00 33.79
C SER A 100 16.65 19.49 35.19
N ALA A 101 16.31 18.59 36.12
CA ALA A 101 15.93 18.83 37.51
C ALA A 101 16.96 18.22 38.47
#